data_AF-A0A535TZZ2-F1
#
_entry.id   AF-A0A535TZZ2-F1
#
_cell.length_a   1.000
_cell.length_b   1.000
_cell.length_c   1.000
_cell.angle_alpha   90.00
_cell.angle_beta   90.00
_cell.angle_gamma   90.00
#
_symmetry.space_group_name_H-M   'P 1'
#
loop_
_entity.id
_entity.type
_entity.pdbx_description
1 polymer ?
#
loop_
_entity_poly.entity_id
_entity_poly.type
_entity_poly.pdbx_seq_one_letter_code
_entity_poly.pdbx_strand_id
1 'polypeptide(L)'
;MLEAGRKIRWHPEHMRIRYEHWVEHLQWDWCISRQRYFGIPFPAWICRACGETMLASLEQLPVDPQTTQPLVACACGSTDFEPEPDVMDTWATSSCTPMIIGHWIDDPAWFAQHFPASLRP
;
A
#
# COMPACT_ATOMS: atom_id res chain seq x y z
N MET A 1 12.72 2.85 10.95
CA MET A 1 13.38 2.85 9.62
C MET A 1 14.90 2.72 9.73
N LEU A 2 15.60 3.60 10.47
CA LEU A 2 17.06 3.55 10.63
C LEU A 2 17.59 2.19 11.12
N GLU A 3 16.96 1.59 12.13
CA GLU A 3 17.38 0.27 12.65
C GLU A 3 17.31 -0.83 11.57
N ALA A 4 16.26 -0.83 10.74
CA ALA A 4 16.13 -1.78 9.64
C ALA A 4 17.21 -1.53 8.57
N GLY A 5 17.48 -0.26 8.22
CA GLY A 5 18.55 0.12 7.29
C GLY A 5 19.94 -0.32 7.76
N ARG A 6 20.21 -0.32 9.07
CA ARG A 6 21.49 -0.78 9.66
C ARG A 6 21.69 -2.30 9.58
N LYS A 7 20.61 -3.08 9.44
CA LYS A 7 20.68 -4.55 9.24
C LYS A 7 21.04 -4.93 7.80
N ILE A 8 20.96 -3.98 6.86
CA ILE A 8 21.27 -4.20 5.45
C ILE A 8 22.78 -4.10 5.22
N ARG A 9 23.31 -5.00 4.39
CA ARG A 9 24.69 -4.92 3.89
C ARG A 9 24.73 -4.05 2.64
N TRP A 10 25.13 -2.79 2.80
CA TRP A 10 25.18 -1.81 1.71
C TRP A 10 26.43 -1.99 0.84
N HIS A 11 26.24 -1.93 -0.49
CA HIS A 11 27.34 -1.93 -1.44
C HIS A 11 27.12 -0.83 -2.50
N PRO A 12 27.96 0.21 -2.58
CA PRO A 12 29.09 0.51 -1.68
C PRO A 12 28.63 0.94 -0.28
N GLU A 13 29.50 0.77 0.73
CA GLU A 13 29.13 0.97 2.15
C GLU A 13 28.58 2.38 2.45
N HIS A 14 29.13 3.41 1.79
CA HIS A 14 28.71 4.80 2.01
C HIS A 14 27.26 5.09 1.61
N MET A 15 26.58 4.19 0.88
CA MET A 15 25.15 4.34 0.59
C MET A 15 24.29 4.25 1.86
N ARG A 16 24.76 3.53 2.90
CA ARG A 16 24.12 3.54 4.22
C ARG A 16 23.96 4.97 4.75
N ILE A 17 25.02 5.75 4.67
CA ILE A 17 25.06 7.14 5.17
C ILE A 17 24.04 8.00 4.41
N ARG A 18 23.92 7.83 3.08
CA ARG A 18 22.91 8.55 2.28
C ARG A 18 21.48 8.18 2.67
N TYR A 19 21.22 6.89 2.89
CA TYR A 19 19.93 6.41 3.36
C TYR A 19 19.59 6.98 4.74
N GLU A 20 20.52 6.90 5.70
CA GLU A 20 20.32 7.41 7.06
C GLU A 20 20.04 8.91 7.03
N HIS A 21 20.83 9.69 6.29
CA HIS A 21 20.56 11.12 6.11
C HIS A 21 19.19 11.38 5.49
N TRP A 22 18.77 10.62 4.47
CA TRP A 22 17.44 10.81 3.88
C TRP A 22 16.33 10.55 4.89
N VAL A 23 16.41 9.44 5.65
CA VAL A 23 15.41 9.08 6.66
C VAL A 23 15.35 10.09 7.81
N GLU A 24 16.50 10.59 8.27
CA GLU A 24 16.58 11.57 9.36
C GLU A 24 15.97 12.93 8.99
N HIS A 25 15.95 13.27 7.69
CA HIS A 25 15.44 14.55 7.19
C HIS A 25 14.11 14.42 6.46
N LEU A 26 13.35 13.34 6.70
CA LEU A 26 11.96 13.24 6.24
C LEU A 26 11.10 14.28 6.96
N GLN A 27 10.65 15.29 6.22
CA GLN A 27 9.86 16.40 6.76
C GLN A 27 8.35 16.27 6.54
N TRP A 28 7.93 15.37 5.65
CA TRP A 28 6.54 15.23 5.25
C TRP A 28 6.09 13.79 5.24
N ASP A 29 4.82 13.59 5.54
CA ASP A 29 4.15 12.32 5.31
C ASP A 29 4.09 12.00 3.83
N TRP A 30 4.24 10.72 3.52
CA TRP A 30 4.13 10.26 2.15
C TRP A 30 2.67 10.24 1.72
N CYS A 31 2.25 11.27 0.98
CA CYS A 31 0.99 11.23 0.26
C CYS A 31 1.09 10.15 -0.83
N ILE A 32 0.38 9.03 -0.61
CA ILE A 32 0.33 7.89 -1.53
C ILE A 32 -0.83 7.98 -2.54
N SER A 33 -1.68 9.02 -2.46
CA SER A 33 -2.80 9.20 -3.38
C SER A 33 -2.40 9.92 -4.67
N ARG A 34 -2.92 9.50 -5.82
CA ARG A 34 -2.62 10.11 -7.14
C ARG A 34 -3.89 10.28 -7.97
N GLN A 35 -4.12 11.50 -8.46
CA GLN A 35 -5.17 11.81 -9.43
C GLN A 35 -4.74 11.36 -10.83
N ARG A 36 -4.87 10.06 -11.13
CA ARG A 36 -4.52 9.46 -12.42
C ARG A 36 -5.55 8.41 -12.82
N TYR A 37 -5.75 8.26 -14.12
CA TYR A 37 -6.67 7.24 -14.67
C TYR A 37 -6.12 5.81 -14.59
N PHE A 38 -4.80 5.64 -14.54
CA PHE A 38 -4.16 4.32 -14.55
C PHE A 38 -3.33 4.11 -13.28
N GLY A 39 -3.63 3.04 -12.55
CA GLY A 39 -2.96 2.63 -11.32
C GLY A 39 -3.79 1.60 -10.56
N ILE A 40 -3.32 1.21 -9.36
CA ILE A 40 -4.08 0.35 -8.46
C ILE A 40 -5.05 1.25 -7.68
N PRO A 41 -6.37 1.05 -7.75
CA PRO A 41 -7.31 1.88 -6.99
C PRO A 41 -7.20 1.63 -5.49
N PHE A 42 -7.53 2.62 -4.67
CA PHE A 42 -7.76 2.37 -3.25
C PHE A 42 -9.07 1.58 -3.07
N PRO A 43 -9.12 0.51 -2.28
CA PRO A 43 -10.35 -0.26 -2.09
C PRO A 43 -11.27 0.45 -1.08
N ALA A 44 -11.75 1.64 -1.44
CA ALA A 44 -12.51 2.53 -0.58
C ALA A 44 -13.65 3.23 -1.33
N TRP A 45 -14.72 3.54 -0.58
CA TRP A 45 -15.86 4.33 -1.03
C TRP A 45 -16.17 5.42 0.00
N ILE A 46 -16.74 6.53 -0.43
CA ILE A 46 -17.20 7.62 0.42
C ILE A 46 -18.73 7.62 0.42
N CYS A 47 -19.34 7.63 1.61
CA CYS A 47 -20.79 7.71 1.71
C CYS A 47 -21.29 9.09 1.29
N ARG A 48 -22.16 9.19 0.28
CA ARG A 48 -22.70 10.48 -0.19
C ARG A 48 -23.54 11.22 0.86
N ALA A 49 -24.12 10.49 1.81
CA ALA A 49 -25.02 11.06 2.81
C ALA A 49 -24.30 11.68 4.01
N CYS A 50 -23.17 11.11 4.44
CA CYS A 50 -22.46 11.55 5.66
C CYS A 50 -20.96 11.81 5.48
N GLY A 51 -20.38 11.49 4.32
CA GLY A 51 -18.97 11.68 4.02
C GLY A 51 -18.01 10.63 4.62
N GLU A 52 -18.52 9.62 5.32
CA GLU A 52 -17.69 8.58 5.93
C GLU A 52 -17.03 7.68 4.88
N THR A 53 -15.74 7.38 5.07
CA THR A 53 -14.99 6.43 4.24
C THR A 53 -15.31 5.00 4.66
N MET A 54 -15.76 4.18 3.72
CA MET A 54 -15.91 2.74 3.88
C MET A 54 -14.77 2.02 3.14
N LEU A 55 -13.99 1.23 3.87
CA LEU A 55 -12.94 0.38 3.29
C LEU A 55 -13.52 -0.99 2.92
N ALA A 56 -12.99 -1.60 1.87
CA ALA A 56 -13.27 -3.00 1.58
C ALA A 56 -12.72 -3.91 2.68
N SER A 57 -13.47 -4.95 3.03
CA SER A 57 -12.98 -6.05 3.86
C SER A 57 -11.94 -6.88 3.12
N LEU A 58 -11.12 -7.64 3.85
CA LEU A 58 -10.08 -8.50 3.24
C LEU A 58 -10.68 -9.53 2.28
N GLU A 59 -11.87 -10.04 2.60
CA GLU A 59 -12.59 -11.04 1.82
C GLU A 59 -13.15 -10.48 0.50
N GLN A 60 -13.29 -9.16 0.40
CA GLN A 60 -13.69 -8.49 -0.84
C GLN A 60 -12.52 -8.25 -1.79
N LEU A 61 -11.27 -8.33 -1.30
CA LEU A 61 -10.10 -8.05 -2.13
C LEU A 61 -9.80 -9.22 -3.08
N PRO A 62 -9.34 -8.95 -4.31
CA PRO A 62 -9.16 -7.62 -4.91
C PRO A 62 -10.49 -7.03 -5.41
N VAL A 63 -10.68 -5.72 -5.21
CA VAL A 63 -11.87 -4.99 -5.65
C VAL A 63 -11.48 -3.68 -6.32
N ASP A 64 -12.23 -3.31 -7.36
CA ASP A 64 -12.18 -1.96 -7.95
C ASP A 64 -13.44 -1.20 -7.51
N PRO A 65 -13.32 -0.16 -6.66
CA PRO A 65 -14.47 0.59 -6.18
C PRO A 65 -15.24 1.27 -7.32
N GLN A 66 -14.61 1.56 -8.46
CA GLN A 66 -15.27 2.25 -9.59
C GLN A 66 -16.31 1.38 -10.29
N THR A 67 -16.22 0.05 -10.15
CA THR A 67 -17.13 -0.91 -10.79
C THR A 67 -17.98 -1.69 -9.79
N THR A 68 -17.80 -1.45 -8.50
CA THR A 68 -18.44 -2.21 -7.43
C THR A 68 -18.95 -1.28 -6.32
N GLN A 69 -19.81 -1.81 -5.44
CA GLN A 69 -20.31 -1.08 -4.27
C GLN A 69 -20.01 -1.85 -2.98
N PRO A 70 -20.01 -1.17 -1.82
CA PRO A 70 -19.86 -1.86 -0.55
C PRO A 70 -21.00 -2.86 -0.29
N LEU A 71 -20.68 -3.96 0.42
CA LEU A 71 -21.63 -5.02 0.73
C LEU A 71 -22.61 -4.66 1.86
N VAL A 72 -22.28 -3.64 2.66
CA VAL A 72 -23.04 -3.23 3.84
C VAL A 72 -23.39 -1.75 3.76
N ALA A 73 -24.50 -1.38 4.41
CA ALA A 73 -24.87 0.02 4.55
C ALA A 73 -23.83 0.78 5.40
N CYS A 74 -23.73 2.08 5.17
CA CYS A 74 -22.95 2.97 6.01
C CYS A 74 -23.49 2.96 7.45
N ALA A 75 -22.66 3.33 8.43
CA ALA A 75 -23.07 3.50 9.81
C ALA A 75 -24.25 4.49 9.98
N CYS A 76 -24.42 5.43 9.05
CA CYS A 76 -25.55 6.35 9.03
C CYS A 76 -26.84 5.76 8.42
N GLY A 77 -26.81 4.51 7.95
CA GLY A 77 -27.91 3.80 7.30
C GLY A 77 -28.02 4.00 5.79
N SER A 78 -27.22 4.89 5.19
CA SER A 78 -27.20 5.08 3.73
C SER A 78 -26.55 3.90 3.01
N THR A 79 -27.09 3.56 1.85
CA THR A 79 -26.48 2.62 0.88
C THR A 79 -25.93 3.35 -0.35
N ASP A 80 -25.93 4.68 -0.34
CA ASP A 80 -25.46 5.51 -1.45
C ASP A 80 -24.01 5.95 -1.22
N PHE A 81 -23.14 5.55 -2.15
CA PHE A 81 -21.70 5.69 -2.07
C PHE A 81 -21.12 6.18 -3.39
N GLU A 82 -20.01 6.90 -3.30
CA GLU A 82 -19.14 7.20 -4.44
C GLU A 82 -17.78 6.52 -4.26
N PRO A 83 -17.16 6.01 -5.33
CA PRO A 83 -15.85 5.39 -5.23
C PRO A 83 -14.76 6.41 -4.92
N GLU A 84 -13.70 6.00 -4.22
CA GLU A 84 -12.45 6.78 -4.17
C GLU A 84 -11.84 6.85 -5.59
N PRO A 85 -11.77 8.05 -6.20
CA PRO A 85 -11.30 8.19 -7.59
C PRO A 85 -9.79 8.08 -7.74
N ASP A 86 -9.01 8.26 -6.67
CA ASP A 86 -7.56 8.22 -6.77
C ASP A 86 -7.00 6.80 -6.88
N VAL A 87 -5.81 6.71 -7.47
CA VAL A 87 -5.01 5.49 -7.52
C VAL A 87 -3.79 5.61 -6.61
N MET A 88 -3.28 4.46 -6.17
CA MET A 88 -2.07 4.36 -5.37
C MET A 88 -0.84 4.82 -6.15
N ASP A 89 0.06 5.50 -5.46
CA ASP A 89 1.37 5.85 -5.97
C ASP A 89 2.18 4.62 -6.40
N THR A 90 2.82 4.71 -7.56
CA THR A 90 3.58 3.61 -8.15
C THR A 90 4.75 3.17 -7.26
N TRP A 91 5.35 4.08 -6.48
CA TRP A 91 6.42 3.70 -5.55
C TRP A 91 5.87 2.98 -4.33
N ALA A 92 4.65 3.34 -3.88
CA ALA A 92 3.98 2.63 -2.79
C ALA A 92 3.71 1.17 -3.18
N THR A 93 3.14 0.94 -4.36
CA THR A 93 2.87 -0.42 -4.85
C THR A 93 4.17 -1.19 -5.15
N SER A 94 5.17 -0.54 -5.75
CA SER A 94 6.50 -1.16 -6.02
C SER A 94 7.30 -1.45 -4.74
N SER A 95 6.99 -0.78 -3.62
CA SER A 95 7.63 -1.08 -2.34
C SER A 95 7.23 -2.47 -1.82
N CYS A 96 6.06 -2.97 -2.24
CA CYS A 96 5.52 -4.27 -1.87
C CYS A 96 6.10 -5.44 -2.69
N THR A 97 6.94 -5.19 -3.70
CA THR A 97 7.50 -6.23 -4.58
C THR A 97 8.08 -7.44 -3.84
N PRO A 98 8.88 -7.30 -2.75
CA PRO A 98 9.40 -8.46 -2.02
C PRO A 98 8.31 -9.35 -1.41
N MET A 99 7.17 -8.77 -1.02
CA MET A 99 6.02 -9.52 -0.50
C MET A 99 5.24 -10.20 -1.62
N ILE A 100 5.10 -9.52 -2.77
CA ILE A 100 4.39 -10.05 -3.94
C ILE A 100 5.13 -11.25 -4.54
N ILE A 101 6.43 -11.12 -4.83
CA ILE A 101 7.23 -12.24 -5.38
C ILE A 101 7.43 -13.35 -4.35
N GLY A 102 7.32 -13.01 -3.06
CA GLY A 102 7.33 -13.95 -1.96
C GLY A 102 5.98 -14.61 -1.70
N HIS A 103 4.94 -14.37 -2.50
CA HIS A 103 3.61 -14.96 -2.32
C HIS A 103 3.07 -14.81 -0.88
N TRP A 104 3.28 -13.65 -0.26
CA TRP A 104 3.01 -13.43 1.17
C TRP A 104 1.59 -13.83 1.60
N ILE A 105 0.58 -13.59 0.76
CA ILE A 105 -0.82 -13.90 1.05
C ILE A 105 -1.16 -15.35 0.69
N ASP A 106 -0.64 -15.84 -0.43
CA ASP A 106 -1.11 -17.09 -1.06
C ASP A 106 -0.34 -18.33 -0.62
N ASP A 107 0.95 -18.20 -0.27
CA ASP A 107 1.83 -19.31 0.08
C ASP A 107 2.77 -18.94 1.24
N PRO A 108 2.34 -19.17 2.50
CA PRO A 108 3.17 -18.90 3.68
C PRO A 108 4.47 -19.71 3.73
N ALA A 109 4.49 -20.91 3.16
CA ALA A 109 5.68 -21.76 3.15
C ALA A 109 6.72 -21.22 2.17
N TRP A 110 6.29 -20.79 0.99
CA TRP A 110 7.15 -20.09 0.04
C TRP A 110 7.64 -18.76 0.61
N PHE A 111 6.75 -17.97 1.21
CA PHE A 111 7.12 -16.68 1.81
C PHE A 111 8.19 -16.85 2.88
N ALA A 112 8.05 -17.83 3.77
CA ALA A 112 9.02 -18.11 4.82
C ALA A 112 10.41 -18.51 4.30
N GLN A 113 10.49 -19.09 3.09
CA GLN A 113 11.75 -19.46 2.46
C GLN A 113 12.41 -18.32 1.68
N HIS A 114 11.62 -17.39 1.14
CA HIS A 114 12.09 -16.37 0.19
C HIS A 114 12.12 -14.95 0.77
N PHE A 115 11.49 -14.72 1.92
CA PHE A 115 11.54 -13.46 2.65
C PHE A 115 12.42 -13.60 3.91
N PRO A 116 13.29 -12.62 4.24
CA PRO A 116 13.55 -11.38 3.49
C PRO A 116 14.40 -11.62 2.24
N ALA A 117 14.21 -10.78 1.21
CA ALA A 117 15.00 -10.86 -0.02
C ALA A 117 16.50 -10.64 0.24
N SER A 118 17.34 -11.53 -0.29
CA SER A 118 18.79 -11.55 -0.04
C SER A 118 19.57 -10.46 -0.77
N LEU A 119 19.11 -10.04 -1.96
CA LEU A 119 19.78 -9.04 -2.80
C LEU A 119 18.72 -8.18 -3.49
N ARG A 120 18.92 -6.86 -3.45
CA ARG A 120 18.15 -5.89 -4.24
C ARG A 120 19.16 -5.07 -5.06
N PRO A 121 19.20 -5.27 -6.40
CA PRO A 121 20.14 -4.57 -7.27
C PRO A 121 19.83 -3.07 -7.39
#